data_AF-A0A3S2Y789-F1
#
_entry.id   AF-A0A3S2Y789-F1
#
_cell.length_a   1.000
_cell.length_b   1.000
_cell.length_c   1.000
_cell.angle_alpha   90.00
_cell.angle_beta   90.00
_cell.angle_gamma   90.00
#
_symmetry.space_group_name_H-M   'P 1'
#
loop_
_entity.id
_entity.type
_entity.pdbx_description
1 polymer ?
#
loop_
_entity_poly.entity_id
_entity_poly.type
_entity_poly.pdbx_seq_one_letter_code
_entity_poly.pdbx_strand_id
1 'polypeptide(L)'
;MKSLNLAASDLGRINTLLSLDDAAALINAGAPLAVAGRKEALDQLPKGKWIGGTTPYFLTGEGGQIIDASQVFVTDFSGLGAVDVVVYDEHGLQGITDDAPENGFALAILPFQSAVHRRFAAEASSYPQAFLKPTVGWIAGFDLGEAGAKAYVYNGLTGEALDNRVAVLHVALEDGQMPAVEIVNIFEADGVDVIRFTEAGFSPAEVVVNGETVKFADYVRSRGREDGRLPLVGDYSGARINSSIRLIEGDTVHLYAPVFPGIDYSFAAPVDDYAAAFQSEFAAHSQDGALWSCNCILNFLFGELEGKTVGSVAGPVTFGEVAYQLVNQTLVQVRVL
;
A
#
# COMPACT_ATOMS: atom_id res chain seq x y z
N MET A 1 17.63 27.11 -15.83
CA MET A 1 16.32 26.71 -16.39
C MET A 1 16.54 25.86 -17.63
N LYS A 2 16.60 24.54 -17.47
CA LYS A 2 16.36 23.64 -18.60
C LYS A 2 14.85 23.46 -18.65
N SER A 3 14.24 23.99 -19.70
CA SER A 3 12.84 23.76 -20.05
C SER A 3 12.62 22.25 -20.14
N LEU A 4 11.77 21.68 -19.28
CA LEU A 4 11.21 20.35 -19.49
C LEU A 4 10.45 20.39 -20.82
N ASN A 5 10.97 19.68 -21.81
CA ASN A 5 10.44 19.68 -23.16
C ASN A 5 9.24 18.71 -23.19
N LEU A 6 8.09 19.19 -22.70
CA LEU A 6 6.80 18.52 -22.80
C LEU A 6 6.28 18.65 -24.25
N ALA A 7 6.78 17.83 -25.15
CA ALA A 7 6.26 17.74 -26.51
C ALA A 7 6.20 16.29 -27.00
N ALA A 8 4.96 15.78 -26.99
CA ALA A 8 4.40 14.74 -27.86
C ALA A 8 5.01 13.33 -27.82
N SER A 9 4.57 12.56 -26.83
CA SER A 9 4.22 11.13 -26.96
C SER A 9 3.29 10.81 -25.79
N ASP A 10 2.11 10.23 -26.03
CA ASP A 10 1.06 9.82 -25.07
C ASP A 10 1.14 10.44 -23.68
N LEU A 11 0.19 11.33 -23.31
CA LEU A 11 0.04 12.02 -22.00
C LEU A 11 0.52 11.18 -20.79
N GLY A 12 1.83 11.08 -20.63
CA GLY A 12 2.46 10.24 -19.62
C GLY A 12 2.39 11.05 -18.34
N ARG A 13 1.39 10.77 -17.52
CA ARG A 13 1.27 11.38 -16.19
C ARG A 13 2.56 11.11 -15.42
N ILE A 14 3.02 12.12 -14.71
CA ILE A 14 4.26 12.02 -13.92
C ILE A 14 4.03 10.96 -12.85
N ASN A 15 4.88 9.92 -12.85
CA ASN A 15 4.89 8.87 -11.85
C ASN A 15 6.33 8.35 -11.69
N THR A 16 7.18 9.13 -11.02
CA THR A 16 8.64 8.92 -11.01
C THR A 16 9.34 9.63 -9.85
N LEU A 17 10.62 9.31 -9.64
CA LEU A 17 11.52 10.07 -8.76
C LEU A 17 11.88 11.42 -9.37
N LEU A 18 11.77 12.48 -8.57
CA LEU A 18 12.09 13.86 -8.92
C LEU A 18 13.03 14.47 -7.89
N SER A 19 13.77 15.50 -8.31
CA SER A 19 14.45 16.39 -7.38
C SER A 19 13.44 17.20 -6.56
N LEU A 20 13.85 17.72 -5.39
CA LEU A 20 12.99 18.58 -4.58
C LEU A 20 12.56 19.85 -5.33
N ASP A 21 13.44 20.43 -6.14
CA ASP A 21 13.15 21.63 -6.94
C ASP A 21 12.06 21.36 -7.99
N ASP A 22 12.13 20.22 -8.69
CA ASP A 22 11.13 19.84 -9.69
C ASP A 22 9.78 19.52 -9.03
N ALA A 23 9.78 18.81 -7.91
CA ALA A 23 8.57 18.54 -7.14
C ALA A 23 7.94 19.85 -6.63
N ALA A 24 8.75 20.77 -6.09
CA ALA A 24 8.29 22.08 -5.66
C ALA A 24 7.71 22.91 -6.81
N ALA A 25 8.28 22.82 -8.01
CA ALA A 25 7.76 23.50 -9.19
C ALA A 25 6.36 23.00 -9.57
N LEU A 26 6.11 21.69 -9.52
CA LEU A 26 4.79 21.10 -9.78
C LEU A 26 3.77 21.54 -8.72
N ILE A 27 4.16 21.52 -7.44
CA ILE A 27 3.29 21.95 -6.33
C ILE A 27 2.90 23.43 -6.49
N ASN A 28 3.88 24.29 -6.79
CA ASN A 28 3.63 25.73 -7.01
C ASN A 28 2.79 26.00 -8.27
N ALA A 29 2.82 25.12 -9.26
CA ALA A 29 1.94 25.16 -10.42
C ALA A 29 0.50 24.72 -10.10
N GLY A 30 0.23 24.23 -8.89
CA GLY A 30 -1.09 23.82 -8.44
C GLY A 30 -1.48 22.39 -8.82
N ALA A 31 -0.52 21.57 -9.25
CA ALA A 31 -0.78 20.17 -9.59
C ALA A 31 -1.27 19.38 -8.36
N PRO A 32 -2.34 18.55 -8.48
CA PRO A 32 -2.73 17.59 -7.46
C PRO A 32 -1.76 16.41 -7.43
N LEU A 33 -0.99 16.26 -6.36
CA LEU A 33 0.08 15.25 -6.28
C LEU A 33 -0.07 14.30 -5.08
N ALA A 34 0.40 13.06 -5.27
CA ALA A 34 0.78 12.19 -4.16
C ALA A 34 2.31 12.06 -4.12
N VAL A 35 2.90 12.23 -2.95
CA VAL A 35 4.36 12.31 -2.79
C VAL A 35 4.86 11.31 -1.75
N ALA A 36 5.88 10.53 -2.09
CA ALA A 36 6.53 9.61 -1.17
C ALA A 36 8.03 9.93 -1.07
N GLY A 37 8.60 9.83 0.13
CA GLY A 37 10.01 10.11 0.35
C GLY A 37 10.42 10.10 1.81
N ARG A 38 11.67 10.45 2.09
CA ARG A 38 12.13 10.64 3.47
C ARG A 38 11.48 11.86 4.11
N LYS A 39 11.32 11.83 5.43
CA LYS A 39 10.70 12.94 6.18
C LYS A 39 11.44 14.26 5.94
N GLU A 40 12.77 14.22 5.94
CA GLU A 40 13.63 15.38 5.71
C GLU A 40 13.40 16.02 4.34
N ALA A 41 13.07 15.21 3.34
CA ALA A 41 12.75 15.66 1.99
C ALA A 41 11.35 16.28 1.93
N LEU A 42 10.36 15.59 2.51
CA LEU A 42 8.96 16.03 2.54
C LEU A 42 8.76 17.32 3.34
N ASP A 43 9.51 17.53 4.42
CA ASP A 43 9.51 18.76 5.24
C ASP A 43 9.93 20.01 4.45
N GLN A 44 10.63 19.85 3.32
CA GLN A 44 11.12 20.95 2.50
C GLN A 44 10.15 21.37 1.39
N LEU A 45 9.12 20.56 1.11
CA LEU A 45 8.19 20.84 0.02
C LEU A 45 7.27 22.02 0.36
N PRO A 46 6.97 22.90 -0.61
CA PRO A 46 6.05 24.00 -0.38
C PRO A 46 4.62 23.49 -0.14
N LYS A 47 3.79 24.35 0.45
CA LYS A 47 2.37 24.07 0.60
C LYS A 47 1.69 24.06 -0.77
N GLY A 48 0.71 23.20 -0.94
CA GLY A 48 -0.11 23.12 -2.15
C GLY A 48 -1.02 21.90 -2.13
N LYS A 49 -1.54 21.53 -3.30
CA LYS A 49 -2.55 20.48 -3.42
C LYS A 49 -1.89 19.09 -3.47
N TRP A 50 -1.38 18.61 -2.35
CA TRP A 50 -0.76 17.29 -2.31
C TRP A 50 -0.98 16.58 -0.98
N ILE A 51 -0.84 15.26 -1.01
CA ILE A 51 -0.68 14.43 0.20
C ILE A 51 0.65 13.70 0.11
N GLY A 52 1.23 13.33 1.24
CA GLY A 52 2.44 12.51 1.21
C GLY A 52 2.56 11.50 2.32
N GLY A 53 3.48 10.56 2.14
CA GLY A 53 3.76 9.47 3.06
C GLY A 53 5.24 9.15 3.11
N THR A 54 5.77 8.98 4.31
CA THR A 54 7.19 8.67 4.48
C THR A 54 7.53 7.26 3.99
N THR A 55 8.59 7.12 3.20
CA THR A 55 9.29 5.87 2.88
C THR A 55 10.57 6.20 2.09
N PRO A 56 11.70 5.53 2.34
CA PRO A 56 12.88 5.66 1.49
C PRO A 56 12.95 4.59 0.38
N TYR A 57 12.03 3.62 0.35
CA TYR A 57 12.10 2.46 -0.54
C TYR A 57 11.21 2.63 -1.77
N PHE A 58 11.72 2.28 -2.94
CA PHE A 58 11.03 2.47 -4.22
C PHE A 58 11.32 1.31 -5.18
N LEU A 59 10.38 1.03 -6.07
CA LEU A 59 10.61 0.23 -7.27
C LEU A 59 10.42 1.14 -8.48
N THR A 60 11.45 1.25 -9.31
CA THR A 60 11.44 2.06 -10.52
C THR A 60 11.84 1.24 -11.75
N GLY A 61 11.81 1.85 -12.93
CA GLY A 61 12.34 1.21 -14.14
C GLY A 61 13.83 0.87 -14.06
N GLU A 62 14.57 1.49 -13.14
CA GLU A 62 15.98 1.20 -12.87
C GLU A 62 16.17 0.09 -11.83
N GLY A 63 15.09 -0.40 -11.23
CA GLY A 63 15.06 -1.44 -10.22
C GLY A 63 14.65 -0.94 -8.83
N GLY A 64 14.76 -1.81 -7.83
CA GLY A 64 14.54 -1.43 -6.43
C GLY A 64 15.62 -0.49 -5.92
N GLN A 65 15.22 0.59 -5.27
CA GLN A 65 16.12 1.66 -4.82
C GLN A 65 15.77 2.11 -3.40
N ILE A 66 16.80 2.46 -2.63
CA ILE A 66 16.68 3.18 -1.36
C ILE A 66 17.22 4.60 -1.62
N ILE A 67 16.36 5.61 -1.57
CA ILE A 67 16.76 6.99 -1.87
C ILE A 67 17.18 7.74 -0.61
N ASP A 68 17.93 8.83 -0.80
CA ASP A 68 18.23 9.82 0.25
C ASP A 68 17.19 10.96 0.29
N ALA A 69 17.49 12.04 1.01
CA ALA A 69 16.60 13.18 1.16
C ALA A 69 16.71 14.24 0.04
N SER A 70 17.45 13.96 -1.04
CA SER A 70 17.59 14.88 -2.18
C SER A 70 16.49 14.71 -3.24
N GLN A 71 15.70 13.64 -3.12
CA GLN A 71 14.65 13.28 -4.07
C GLN A 71 13.37 12.84 -3.38
N VAL A 72 12.27 12.91 -4.11
CA VAL A 72 10.95 12.37 -3.73
C VAL A 72 10.32 11.69 -4.94
N PHE A 73 9.49 10.68 -4.69
CA PHE A 73 8.66 10.07 -5.71
C PHE A 73 7.34 10.83 -5.83
N VAL A 74 6.95 11.20 -7.04
CA VAL A 74 5.77 12.01 -7.30
C VAL A 74 4.86 11.31 -8.29
N THR A 75 3.58 11.20 -7.93
CA THR A 75 2.49 10.84 -8.84
C THR A 75 1.59 12.06 -9.05
N ASP A 76 1.35 12.42 -10.31
CA ASP A 76 0.49 13.54 -10.73
C ASP A 76 -0.90 13.07 -11.16
N PHE A 77 -1.93 13.69 -10.57
CA PHE A 77 -3.34 13.41 -10.84
C PHE A 77 -4.00 14.49 -11.72
N SER A 78 -3.21 15.37 -12.34
CA SER A 78 -3.70 16.36 -13.29
C SER A 78 -4.37 15.73 -14.52
N GLY A 79 -5.38 16.41 -15.06
CA GLY A 79 -6.11 15.94 -16.25
C GLY A 79 -7.02 14.73 -16.00
N LEU A 80 -7.29 14.42 -14.74
CA LEU A 80 -8.48 13.68 -14.31
C LEU A 80 -9.61 14.70 -14.06
N GLY A 81 -10.58 14.36 -13.21
CA GLY A 81 -11.61 15.29 -12.75
C GLY A 81 -11.16 16.11 -11.53
N ALA A 82 -12.14 16.51 -10.71
CA ALA A 82 -11.89 17.16 -9.44
C ALA A 82 -11.04 16.28 -8.52
N VAL A 83 -10.05 16.89 -7.86
CA VAL A 83 -9.24 16.21 -6.84
C VAL A 83 -9.35 17.01 -5.56
N ASP A 84 -9.62 16.40 -4.42
CA ASP A 84 -9.71 17.12 -3.14
C ASP A 84 -8.79 16.49 -2.10
N VAL A 85 -8.08 17.33 -1.33
CA VAL A 85 -7.22 16.90 -0.23
C VAL A 85 -8.01 16.96 1.07
N VAL A 86 -8.15 15.83 1.75
CA VAL A 86 -8.84 15.72 3.04
C VAL A 86 -7.98 14.97 4.04
N VAL A 87 -8.13 15.31 5.32
CA VAL A 87 -7.46 14.62 6.43
C VAL A 87 -8.51 14.08 7.39
N TYR A 88 -8.42 12.79 7.71
CA TYR A 88 -9.32 12.14 8.66
C TYR A 88 -8.57 11.75 9.93
N ASP A 89 -9.28 11.85 11.07
CA ASP A 89 -8.84 11.26 12.32
C ASP A 89 -9.39 9.85 12.51
N GLU A 90 -9.09 9.27 13.66
CA GLU A 90 -9.50 7.91 14.01
C GLU A 90 -11.02 7.72 14.05
N HIS A 91 -11.79 8.77 14.34
CA HIS A 91 -13.25 8.69 14.39
C HIS A 91 -13.90 9.01 13.04
N GLY A 92 -13.18 9.68 12.14
CA GLY A 92 -13.64 10.05 10.80
C GLY A 92 -13.31 9.06 9.69
N LEU A 93 -12.74 7.87 9.97
CA LEU A 93 -12.24 6.96 8.93
C LEU A 93 -13.30 6.47 7.93
N GLN A 94 -14.57 6.38 8.32
CA GLN A 94 -15.65 6.06 7.39
C GLN A 94 -15.81 7.14 6.31
N GLY A 95 -15.47 8.39 6.63
CA GLY A 95 -15.49 9.53 5.70
C GLY A 95 -14.62 9.33 4.46
N ILE A 96 -13.60 8.45 4.53
CA ILE A 96 -12.75 8.11 3.38
C ILE A 96 -13.60 7.56 2.22
N THR A 97 -14.60 6.71 2.50
CA THR A 97 -15.47 6.18 1.46
C THR A 97 -16.73 7.01 1.29
N ASP A 98 -17.26 7.62 2.34
CA ASP A 98 -18.47 8.46 2.22
C ASP A 98 -18.23 9.69 1.33
N ASP A 99 -17.08 10.36 1.49
CA ASP A 99 -16.72 11.57 0.74
C ASP A 99 -16.08 11.27 -0.62
N ALA A 100 -15.74 9.99 -0.90
CA ALA A 100 -15.19 9.60 -2.18
C ALA A 100 -16.19 9.87 -3.33
N PRO A 101 -15.71 10.27 -4.52
CA PRO A 101 -16.57 10.59 -5.65
C PRO A 101 -17.35 9.36 -6.13
N GLU A 102 -18.53 9.60 -6.72
CA GLU A 102 -19.36 8.53 -7.29
C GLU A 102 -18.67 7.84 -8.48
N ASN A 103 -17.95 8.61 -9.31
CA ASN A 103 -17.05 8.08 -10.32
C ASN A 103 -15.61 8.49 -9.99
N GLY A 104 -14.85 7.56 -9.42
CA GLY A 104 -13.46 7.76 -9.06
C GLY A 104 -13.04 6.92 -7.87
N PHE A 105 -12.05 7.40 -7.12
CA PHE A 105 -11.48 6.65 -6.01
C PHE A 105 -10.89 7.59 -4.94
N ALA A 106 -10.72 7.07 -3.73
CA ALA A 106 -9.95 7.70 -2.68
C ALA A 106 -8.53 7.11 -2.64
N LEU A 107 -7.50 7.94 -2.66
CA LEU A 107 -6.11 7.56 -2.40
C LEU A 107 -5.72 7.94 -0.97
N ALA A 108 -5.63 6.97 -0.07
CA ALA A 108 -5.40 7.15 1.35
C ALA A 108 -3.99 6.74 1.79
N ILE A 109 -3.34 7.59 2.58
CA ILE A 109 -2.05 7.31 3.19
C ILE A 109 -2.21 7.31 4.70
N LEU A 110 -1.79 6.22 5.35
CA LEU A 110 -1.87 6.05 6.81
C LEU A 110 -0.47 5.86 7.41
N PRO A 111 -0.16 6.46 8.56
CA PRO A 111 1.12 6.24 9.23
C PRO A 111 1.15 4.86 9.90
N PHE A 112 2.19 4.05 9.60
CA PHE A 112 2.38 2.72 10.19
C PHE A 112 2.30 2.76 11.72
N GLN A 113 1.67 1.74 12.30
CA GLN A 113 1.45 1.57 13.74
C GLN A 113 0.72 2.71 14.48
N SER A 114 0.14 3.67 13.77
CA SER A 114 -0.76 4.65 14.37
C SER A 114 -2.11 4.02 14.78
N ALA A 115 -2.88 4.75 15.59
CA ALA A 115 -4.24 4.34 15.94
C ALA A 115 -5.17 4.31 14.71
N VAL A 116 -5.04 5.29 13.81
CA VAL A 116 -5.79 5.33 12.54
C VAL A 116 -5.49 4.13 11.65
N HIS A 117 -4.22 3.70 11.56
CA HIS A 117 -3.84 2.52 10.80
C HIS A 117 -4.48 1.24 11.36
N ARG A 118 -4.35 0.99 12.67
CA ARG A 118 -4.93 -0.19 13.31
C ARG A 118 -6.45 -0.24 13.15
N ARG A 119 -7.10 0.89 13.34
CA ARG A 119 -8.55 0.98 13.25
C ARG A 119 -9.04 0.79 11.82
N PHE A 120 -8.40 1.44 10.84
CA PHE A 120 -8.71 1.21 9.43
C PHE A 120 -8.57 -0.26 9.05
N ALA A 121 -7.46 -0.89 9.42
CA ALA A 121 -7.21 -2.30 9.12
C ALA A 121 -8.26 -3.26 9.74
N ALA A 122 -8.83 -2.92 10.88
CA ALA A 122 -9.87 -3.72 11.55
C ALA A 122 -11.28 -3.45 11.01
N GLU A 123 -11.59 -2.22 10.60
CA GLU A 123 -12.96 -1.76 10.36
C GLU A 123 -13.27 -1.48 8.88
N ALA A 124 -12.28 -1.25 8.01
CA ALA A 124 -12.49 -0.72 6.65
C ALA A 124 -13.46 -1.56 5.80
N SER A 125 -13.35 -2.90 5.85
CA SER A 125 -14.22 -3.81 5.11
C SER A 125 -15.68 -3.82 5.59
N SER A 126 -15.95 -3.27 6.77
CA SER A 126 -17.30 -3.17 7.34
C SER A 126 -18.00 -1.84 7.05
N TYR A 127 -17.31 -0.86 6.47
CA TYR A 127 -17.91 0.43 6.14
C TYR A 127 -18.98 0.28 5.05
N PRO A 128 -20.09 1.02 5.11
CA PRO A 128 -21.21 0.86 4.18
C PRO A 128 -20.82 0.98 2.70
N GLN A 129 -19.84 1.83 2.39
CA GLN A 129 -19.39 2.12 1.03
C GLN A 129 -18.08 1.40 0.65
N ALA A 130 -17.57 0.50 1.52
CA ALA A 130 -16.24 -0.08 1.41
C ALA A 130 -15.92 -0.72 0.06
N PHE A 131 -16.89 -1.38 -0.57
CA PHE A 131 -16.73 -2.07 -1.86
C PHE A 131 -17.49 -1.40 -3.01
N LEU A 132 -18.11 -0.25 -2.75
CA LEU A 132 -18.82 0.55 -3.76
C LEU A 132 -17.94 1.70 -4.27
N LYS A 133 -17.16 2.30 -3.37
CA LYS A 133 -16.25 3.42 -3.67
C LYS A 133 -14.82 2.98 -3.43
N PRO A 134 -14.00 2.80 -4.49
CA PRO A 134 -12.65 2.28 -4.35
C PRO A 134 -11.81 3.16 -3.42
N THR A 135 -11.23 2.52 -2.40
CA THR A 135 -10.18 3.12 -1.57
C THR A 135 -8.89 2.40 -1.88
N VAL A 136 -7.89 3.13 -2.35
CA VAL A 136 -6.55 2.64 -2.62
C VAL A 136 -5.53 3.43 -1.81
N GLY A 137 -4.28 3.00 -1.79
CA GLY A 137 -3.20 3.77 -1.20
C GLY A 137 -2.24 2.90 -0.42
N TRP A 138 -1.62 3.48 0.62
CA TRP A 138 -0.53 2.79 1.30
C TRP A 138 -0.33 3.19 2.75
N ILE A 139 0.40 2.33 3.45
CA ILE A 139 0.85 2.59 4.80
C ILE A 139 2.25 3.20 4.73
N ALA A 140 2.36 4.48 5.11
CA ALA A 140 3.63 5.17 5.24
C ALA A 140 4.51 4.50 6.30
N GLY A 141 5.81 4.45 6.06
CA GLY A 141 6.80 3.81 6.88
C GLY A 141 7.99 4.72 7.19
N PHE A 142 9.16 4.11 7.38
CA PHE A 142 10.40 4.78 7.73
C PHE A 142 11.60 3.93 7.26
N ASP A 143 12.81 4.45 7.39
CA ASP A 143 14.03 3.69 7.13
C ASP A 143 14.21 2.60 8.20
N LEU A 144 14.21 1.33 7.80
CA LEU A 144 14.36 0.19 8.70
C LEU A 144 15.74 0.15 9.38
N GLY A 145 16.74 0.84 8.82
CA GLY A 145 18.05 1.01 9.44
C GLY A 145 18.09 2.07 10.55
N GLU A 146 17.03 2.88 10.69
CA GLU A 146 16.96 3.99 11.64
C GLU A 146 16.24 3.58 12.94
N ALA A 147 17.00 3.50 14.03
CA ALA A 147 16.45 3.13 15.33
C ALA A 147 15.50 4.22 15.88
N GLY A 148 14.28 3.83 16.23
CA GLY A 148 13.28 4.73 16.80
C GLY A 148 12.57 5.63 15.79
N ALA A 149 12.76 5.39 14.49
CA ALA A 149 12.09 6.12 13.43
C ALA A 149 10.56 5.95 13.49
N LYS A 150 9.86 6.91 12.87
CA LYS A 150 8.39 6.99 12.90
C LYS A 150 7.84 7.34 11.52
N ALA A 151 6.69 6.77 11.20
CA ALA A 151 5.96 7.08 9.98
C ALA A 151 5.16 8.37 10.12
N TYR A 152 5.18 9.19 9.06
CA TYR A 152 4.39 10.40 8.94
C TYR A 152 3.64 10.41 7.62
N VAL A 153 2.49 11.08 7.64
CA VAL A 153 1.76 11.48 6.45
C VAL A 153 1.69 13.00 6.41
N TYR A 154 1.52 13.57 5.22
CA TYR A 154 1.53 15.02 5.02
C TYR A 154 0.20 15.51 4.50
N ASN A 155 -0.29 16.57 5.12
CA ASN A 155 -1.30 17.43 4.52
C ASN A 155 -0.58 18.55 3.77
N GLY A 156 -0.48 18.44 2.45
CA GLY A 156 0.22 19.41 1.63
C GLY A 156 -0.42 20.80 1.66
N LEU A 157 -1.72 20.92 1.93
CA LEU A 157 -2.39 22.22 2.03
C LEU A 157 -1.83 23.04 3.20
N THR A 158 -1.60 22.37 4.34
CA THR A 158 -1.12 23.01 5.57
C THR A 158 0.39 22.93 5.72
N GLY A 159 1.04 21.95 5.07
CA GLY A 159 2.45 21.58 5.26
C GLY A 159 2.69 20.76 6.54
N GLU A 160 1.64 20.26 7.18
CA GLU A 160 1.77 19.54 8.45
C GLU A 160 2.13 18.07 8.25
N ALA A 161 3.15 17.62 8.99
CA ALA A 161 3.46 16.21 9.18
C ALA A 161 2.62 15.64 10.33
N LEU A 162 1.88 14.58 10.06
CA LEU A 162 0.89 13.97 10.95
C LEU A 162 1.22 12.48 11.14
N ASP A 163 1.10 11.98 12.37
CA ASP A 163 1.40 10.59 12.72
C ASP A 163 0.19 9.83 13.27
N ASN A 164 -0.97 10.49 13.30
CA ASN A 164 -2.21 10.04 13.91
C ASN A 164 -3.43 10.40 13.07
N ARG A 165 -3.24 10.66 11.78
CA ARG A 165 -4.27 11.02 10.80
C ARG A 165 -4.04 10.28 9.49
N VAL A 166 -5.08 10.19 8.69
CA VAL A 166 -5.03 9.70 7.31
C VAL A 166 -5.07 10.90 6.38
N ALA A 167 -4.13 11.00 5.43
CA ALA A 167 -4.20 12.00 4.36
C ALA A 167 -4.78 11.34 3.11
N VAL A 168 -5.78 11.98 2.49
CA VAL A 168 -6.55 11.40 1.38
C VAL A 168 -6.63 12.37 0.21
N LEU A 169 -6.47 11.85 -1.01
CA LEU A 169 -6.96 12.49 -2.23
C LEU A 169 -8.25 11.81 -2.65
N HIS A 170 -9.34 12.58 -2.72
CA HIS A 170 -10.56 12.16 -3.42
C HIS A 170 -10.43 12.53 -4.88
N VAL A 171 -10.25 11.53 -5.75
CA VAL A 171 -9.94 11.72 -7.17
C VAL A 171 -11.16 11.35 -8.00
N ALA A 172 -11.87 12.35 -8.50
CA ALA A 172 -12.94 12.16 -9.45
C ALA A 172 -12.38 11.88 -10.85
N LEU A 173 -13.11 11.10 -11.62
CA LEU A 173 -12.80 10.79 -13.02
C LEU A 173 -13.83 11.44 -13.94
N GLU A 174 -13.41 11.74 -15.17
CA GLU A 174 -14.30 12.30 -16.19
C GLU A 174 -15.33 11.25 -16.66
N ASP A 175 -16.38 11.72 -17.33
CA ASP A 175 -17.40 10.83 -17.90
C ASP A 175 -16.78 9.83 -18.89
N GLY A 176 -17.14 8.55 -18.74
CA GLY A 176 -16.63 7.46 -19.58
C GLY A 176 -15.31 6.88 -19.11
N GLN A 177 -14.68 7.44 -18.07
CA GLN A 177 -13.54 6.84 -17.39
C GLN A 177 -14.00 6.02 -16.18
N MET A 178 -13.26 4.96 -15.84
CA MET A 178 -13.46 4.22 -14.59
C MET A 178 -12.14 3.75 -13.96
N PRO A 179 -12.06 3.66 -12.62
CA PRO A 179 -10.88 3.11 -11.97
C PRO A 179 -10.92 1.58 -12.00
N ALA A 180 -9.81 0.97 -12.39
CA ALA A 180 -9.55 -0.46 -12.21
C ALA A 180 -8.49 -0.62 -11.12
N VAL A 181 -8.89 -1.24 -9.99
CA VAL A 181 -7.98 -1.57 -8.89
C VAL A 181 -7.52 -3.01 -9.06
N GLU A 182 -6.21 -3.21 -9.09
CA GLU A 182 -5.59 -4.52 -9.26
C GLU A 182 -4.73 -4.83 -8.04
N ILE A 183 -4.94 -6.00 -7.44
CA ILE A 183 -4.13 -6.55 -6.35
C ILE A 183 -3.33 -7.71 -6.93
N VAL A 184 -2.04 -7.50 -7.15
CA VAL A 184 -1.12 -8.53 -7.61
C VAL A 184 -0.60 -9.29 -6.39
N ASN A 185 -1.06 -10.53 -6.24
CA ASN A 185 -0.66 -11.44 -5.18
C ASN A 185 0.01 -12.68 -5.78
N ILE A 186 1.30 -12.85 -5.52
CA ILE A 186 2.11 -13.98 -6.03
C ILE A 186 1.99 -15.25 -5.19
N PHE A 187 1.21 -15.21 -4.09
CA PHE A 187 1.10 -16.33 -3.16
C PHE A 187 -0.16 -17.15 -3.44
N GLU A 188 0.04 -18.47 -3.56
CA GLU A 188 -1.03 -19.48 -3.58
C GLU A 188 -1.06 -20.23 -2.25
N ALA A 189 -2.22 -20.79 -1.89
CA ALA A 189 -2.31 -21.70 -0.75
C ALA A 189 -1.44 -22.94 -0.96
N ASP A 190 -0.75 -23.42 0.09
CA ASP A 190 0.04 -24.66 0.03
C ASP A 190 -0.81 -25.94 0.02
N GLY A 191 -2.14 -25.80 0.21
CA GLY A 191 -3.10 -26.89 0.12
C GLY A 191 -3.00 -27.93 1.23
N VAL A 192 -2.22 -27.67 2.28
CA VAL A 192 -1.99 -28.64 3.36
C VAL A 192 -3.11 -28.62 4.40
N ASP A 193 -3.39 -27.44 4.95
CA ASP A 193 -4.35 -27.26 6.05
C ASP A 193 -5.30 -26.10 5.78
N VAL A 194 -6.53 -26.20 6.30
CA VAL A 194 -7.46 -25.08 6.41
C VAL A 194 -7.43 -24.54 7.83
N ILE A 195 -7.14 -23.25 7.93
CA ILE A 195 -6.90 -22.49 9.15
C ILE A 195 -8.06 -21.50 9.30
N ARG A 196 -8.74 -21.51 10.46
CA ARG A 196 -9.85 -20.60 10.76
C ARG A 196 -9.66 -19.91 12.10
N PHE A 197 -9.90 -18.61 12.11
CA PHE A 197 -9.88 -17.79 13.32
C PHE A 197 -11.31 -17.56 13.82
N THR A 198 -11.47 -17.50 15.14
CA THR A 198 -12.78 -17.28 15.78
C THR A 198 -13.04 -15.81 16.09
N GLU A 199 -11.98 -15.00 16.15
CA GLU A 199 -12.02 -13.59 16.45
C GLU A 199 -11.16 -12.81 15.47
N ALA A 200 -11.52 -11.56 15.21
CA ALA A 200 -10.70 -10.67 14.41
C ALA A 200 -9.55 -10.12 15.25
N GLY A 201 -8.35 -10.03 14.70
CA GLY A 201 -7.24 -9.43 15.44
C GLY A 201 -5.86 -9.63 14.84
N PHE A 202 -4.90 -8.91 15.41
CA PHE A 202 -3.49 -8.92 15.02
C PHE A 202 -2.64 -9.94 15.79
N SER A 203 -3.19 -10.52 16.86
CA SER A 203 -2.48 -11.46 17.73
C SER A 203 -3.38 -12.59 18.19
N PRO A 204 -3.84 -13.45 17.26
CA PRO A 204 -4.65 -14.61 17.62
C PRO A 204 -3.82 -15.57 18.49
N ALA A 205 -4.37 -15.94 19.65
CA ALA A 205 -3.74 -16.89 20.56
C ALA A 205 -4.01 -18.35 20.13
N GLU A 206 -5.24 -18.63 19.71
CA GLU A 206 -5.71 -19.94 19.28
C GLU A 206 -6.24 -19.88 17.85
N VAL A 207 -6.22 -21.02 17.18
CA VAL A 207 -6.70 -21.17 15.81
C VAL A 207 -7.29 -22.57 15.61
N VAL A 208 -8.26 -22.68 14.72
CA VAL A 208 -8.83 -23.98 14.34
C VAL A 208 -8.16 -24.46 13.05
N VAL A 209 -7.40 -25.55 13.13
CA VAL A 209 -6.72 -26.19 12.00
C VAL A 209 -7.42 -27.50 11.68
N ASN A 210 -8.02 -27.60 10.48
CA ASN A 210 -8.78 -28.78 10.05
C ASN A 210 -9.84 -29.27 11.07
N GLY A 211 -10.40 -28.36 11.86
CA GLY A 211 -11.40 -28.66 12.89
C GLY A 211 -10.85 -28.87 14.31
N GLU A 212 -9.53 -28.91 14.50
CA GLU A 212 -8.90 -29.01 15.82
C GLU A 212 -8.42 -27.63 16.31
N THR A 213 -8.72 -27.29 17.56
CA THR A 213 -8.23 -26.04 18.18
C THR A 213 -6.83 -26.24 18.71
N VAL A 214 -5.90 -25.40 18.25
CA VAL A 214 -4.49 -25.43 18.65
C VAL A 214 -3.99 -24.04 19.00
N LYS A 215 -2.90 -23.97 19.79
CA LYS A 215 -2.18 -22.70 20.00
C LYS A 215 -1.56 -22.26 18.69
N PHE A 216 -1.81 -21.00 18.30
CA PHE A 216 -1.35 -20.53 16.99
C PHE A 216 0.17 -20.44 16.89
N ALA A 217 0.85 -20.00 17.95
CA ALA A 217 2.31 -19.95 17.97
C ALA A 217 2.96 -21.33 17.77
N ASP A 218 2.45 -22.37 18.44
CA ASP A 218 2.96 -23.74 18.30
C ASP A 218 2.72 -24.27 16.88
N TYR A 219 1.59 -23.93 16.28
CA TYR A 219 1.26 -24.31 14.91
C TYR A 219 2.17 -23.61 13.88
N VAL A 220 2.41 -22.30 14.03
CA VAL A 220 3.35 -21.55 13.17
C VAL A 220 4.76 -22.17 13.23
N ARG A 221 5.22 -22.54 14.43
CA ARG A 221 6.52 -23.21 14.64
C ARG A 221 6.58 -24.59 14.03
N SER A 222 5.55 -25.41 14.23
CA SER A 222 5.50 -26.76 13.67
C SER A 222 5.50 -26.76 12.14
N ARG A 223 4.96 -25.70 11.52
CA ARG A 223 4.99 -25.46 10.08
C ARG A 223 6.27 -24.77 9.59
N GLY A 224 7.19 -24.40 10.49
CA GLY A 224 8.44 -23.71 10.16
C GLY A 224 8.22 -22.34 9.52
N ARG A 225 7.21 -21.59 9.98
CA ARG A 225 6.79 -20.29 9.40
C ARG A 225 7.21 -19.08 10.22
N GLU A 226 8.18 -19.25 11.11
CA GLU A 226 8.62 -18.20 12.04
C GLU A 226 9.34 -17.03 11.34
N ASP A 227 9.87 -17.26 10.14
CA ASP A 227 10.57 -16.23 9.36
C ASP A 227 9.64 -15.20 8.70
N GLY A 228 8.32 -15.46 8.71
CA GLY A 228 7.30 -14.61 8.12
C GLY A 228 7.35 -14.46 6.60
N ARG A 229 8.19 -15.22 5.89
CA ARG A 229 8.35 -15.11 4.42
C ARG A 229 7.10 -15.56 3.67
N LEU A 230 6.39 -16.56 4.23
CA LEU A 230 5.19 -17.14 3.64
C LEU A 230 3.97 -16.74 4.48
N PRO A 231 3.09 -15.84 3.97
CA PRO A 231 1.95 -15.36 4.71
C PRO A 231 0.87 -16.44 4.87
N LEU A 232 -0.12 -16.14 5.71
CA LEU A 232 -1.44 -16.75 5.57
C LEU A 232 -2.12 -16.14 4.34
N VAL A 233 -2.70 -16.95 3.48
CA VAL A 233 -3.54 -16.55 2.34
C VAL A 233 -4.98 -16.86 2.70
N GLY A 234 -5.80 -15.82 2.84
CA GLY A 234 -7.24 -15.92 3.10
C GLY A 234 -8.05 -15.89 1.81
N ASP A 235 -9.07 -16.75 1.73
CA ASP A 235 -10.05 -16.79 0.64
C ASP A 235 -11.27 -15.91 0.96
N TYR A 236 -11.33 -14.74 0.32
CA TYR A 236 -12.43 -13.79 0.40
C TYR A 236 -13.34 -13.93 -0.82
N SER A 237 -13.99 -15.09 -0.95
CA SER A 237 -14.87 -15.43 -2.08
C SER A 237 -14.15 -15.40 -3.44
N GLY A 238 -12.95 -15.99 -3.49
CA GLY A 238 -12.07 -16.06 -4.65
C GLY A 238 -10.96 -15.02 -4.66
N ALA A 239 -11.08 -13.95 -3.87
CA ALA A 239 -10.01 -12.97 -3.70
C ALA A 239 -9.00 -13.45 -2.65
N ARG A 240 -7.72 -13.52 -3.03
CA ARG A 240 -6.61 -13.95 -2.16
C ARG A 240 -6.02 -12.76 -1.41
N ILE A 241 -6.30 -12.65 -0.12
CA ILE A 241 -5.78 -11.57 0.74
C ILE A 241 -4.87 -12.15 1.80
N ASN A 242 -3.69 -11.56 1.95
CA ASN A 242 -2.66 -12.08 2.84
C ASN A 242 -2.78 -11.52 4.27
N SER A 243 -2.38 -12.32 5.24
CA SER A 243 -2.06 -11.89 6.61
C SER A 243 -0.64 -12.36 6.95
N SER A 244 0.30 -11.43 6.92
CA SER A 244 1.73 -11.72 7.11
C SER A 244 2.12 -11.75 8.58
N ILE A 245 2.97 -12.72 8.94
CA ILE A 245 3.57 -12.81 10.28
C ILE A 245 4.62 -11.72 10.42
N ARG A 246 4.52 -10.93 11.49
CA ARG A 246 5.49 -9.90 11.85
C ARG A 246 6.60 -10.44 12.74
N LEU A 247 6.23 -11.08 13.84
CA LEU A 247 7.14 -11.72 14.78
C LEU A 247 6.38 -12.68 15.69
N ILE A 248 7.13 -13.54 16.37
CA ILE A 248 6.61 -14.38 17.45
C ILE A 248 7.37 -14.04 18.74
N GLU A 249 6.64 -13.60 19.77
CA GLU A 249 7.18 -13.26 21.08
C GLU A 249 6.61 -14.23 22.13
N GLY A 250 7.40 -15.22 22.54
CA GLY A 250 6.93 -16.30 23.42
C GLY A 250 5.81 -17.10 22.76
N ASP A 251 4.62 -17.08 23.37
CA ASP A 251 3.41 -17.75 22.84
C ASP A 251 2.54 -16.82 21.98
N THR A 252 2.97 -15.59 21.71
CA THR A 252 2.19 -14.59 20.96
C THR A 252 2.71 -14.45 19.54
N VAL A 253 1.83 -14.66 18.55
CA VAL A 253 2.11 -14.30 17.15
C VAL A 253 1.60 -12.88 16.93
N HIS A 254 2.40 -12.03 16.29
CA HIS A 254 1.96 -10.71 15.83
C HIS A 254 1.89 -10.71 14.32
N LEU A 255 0.81 -10.16 13.78
CA LEU A 255 0.55 -10.04 12.35
C LEU A 255 0.67 -8.58 11.89
N TYR A 256 0.98 -8.37 10.62
CA TYR A 256 0.96 -7.03 10.01
C TYR A 256 -0.46 -6.55 9.67
N ALA A 257 -1.33 -7.46 9.25
CA ALA A 257 -2.77 -7.25 9.06
C ALA A 257 -3.57 -8.19 9.97
N PRO A 258 -4.80 -7.81 10.36
CA PRO A 258 -5.63 -8.67 11.18
C PRO A 258 -6.18 -9.84 10.36
N VAL A 259 -6.38 -10.97 11.04
CA VAL A 259 -7.20 -12.07 10.55
C VAL A 259 -8.66 -11.84 10.93
N PHE A 260 -9.59 -12.51 10.27
CA PHE A 260 -11.03 -12.36 10.48
C PHE A 260 -11.75 -13.70 10.60
N PRO A 261 -12.85 -13.77 11.38
CA PRO A 261 -13.70 -14.95 11.42
C PRO A 261 -14.47 -15.15 10.11
N GLY A 262 -14.78 -16.41 9.79
CA GLY A 262 -15.53 -16.76 8.58
C GLY A 262 -14.71 -16.78 7.30
N ILE A 263 -13.40 -16.57 7.39
CA ILE A 263 -12.45 -16.69 6.28
C ILE A 263 -11.64 -17.96 6.45
N ASP A 264 -11.51 -18.71 5.35
CA ASP A 264 -10.62 -19.87 5.28
C ASP A 264 -9.22 -19.37 4.89
N TYR A 265 -8.24 -19.66 5.75
CA TYR A 265 -6.83 -19.35 5.51
C TYR A 265 -6.03 -20.62 5.27
N SER A 266 -4.93 -20.48 4.54
CA SER A 266 -3.86 -21.49 4.43
C SER A 266 -2.51 -20.78 4.44
N PHE A 267 -1.43 -21.47 4.84
CA PHE A 267 -0.10 -20.92 4.58
C PHE A 267 0.18 -20.90 3.09
N ALA A 268 0.95 -19.89 2.65
CA ALA A 268 1.38 -19.80 1.27
C ALA A 268 2.33 -20.94 0.88
N ALA A 269 2.21 -21.41 -0.36
CA ALA A 269 3.19 -22.25 -1.03
C ALA A 269 4.51 -21.47 -1.21
N PRO A 270 5.67 -22.15 -1.18
CA PRO A 270 6.95 -21.51 -1.49
C PRO A 270 6.94 -20.80 -2.86
N VAL A 271 7.56 -19.62 -2.91
CA VAL A 271 7.82 -18.89 -4.15
C VAL A 271 9.33 -18.92 -4.40
N ASP A 272 9.75 -19.59 -5.47
CA ASP A 272 11.16 -19.81 -5.78
C ASP A 272 11.89 -18.53 -6.21
N ASP A 273 11.28 -17.76 -7.13
CA ASP A 273 11.81 -16.49 -7.62
C ASP A 273 10.74 -15.40 -7.54
N TYR A 274 10.87 -14.54 -6.53
CA TYR A 274 9.95 -13.42 -6.29
C TYR A 274 9.88 -12.46 -7.48
N ALA A 275 11.03 -12.10 -8.05
CA ALA A 275 11.07 -11.11 -9.11
C ALA A 275 10.43 -11.67 -10.38
N ALA A 276 10.74 -12.93 -10.73
CA ALA A 276 10.11 -13.60 -11.86
C ALA A 276 8.61 -13.82 -11.67
N ALA A 277 8.15 -14.15 -10.44
CA ALA A 277 6.74 -14.30 -10.14
C ALA A 277 5.96 -13.00 -10.37
N PHE A 278 6.46 -11.87 -9.85
CA PHE A 278 5.87 -10.56 -10.13
C PHE A 278 5.90 -10.21 -11.62
N GLN A 279 7.04 -10.40 -12.29
CA GLN A 279 7.14 -10.13 -13.74
C GLN A 279 6.13 -10.94 -14.55
N SER A 280 5.90 -12.21 -14.18
CA SER A 280 4.90 -13.08 -14.82
C SER A 280 3.49 -12.55 -14.60
N GLU A 281 3.14 -12.15 -13.37
CA GLU A 281 1.83 -11.54 -13.09
C GLU A 281 1.63 -10.24 -13.88
N PHE A 282 2.63 -9.35 -13.97
CA PHE A 282 2.51 -8.12 -14.76
C PHE A 282 2.40 -8.38 -16.26
N ALA A 283 3.17 -9.35 -16.78
CA ALA A 283 3.11 -9.71 -18.20
C ALA A 283 1.74 -10.28 -18.61
N ALA A 284 0.98 -10.85 -17.65
CA ALA A 284 -0.36 -11.37 -17.88
C ALA A 284 -1.46 -10.29 -17.93
N HIS A 285 -1.17 -9.06 -17.51
CA HIS A 285 -2.16 -7.98 -17.39
C HIS A 285 -1.78 -6.74 -18.24
N SER A 286 -2.78 -6.09 -18.84
CA SER A 286 -2.53 -4.83 -19.57
C SER A 286 -2.07 -3.74 -18.60
N GLN A 287 -1.03 -3.03 -19.01
CA GLN A 287 -0.52 -1.84 -18.29
C GLN A 287 -1.11 -0.54 -18.86
N ASP A 288 -2.01 -0.64 -19.85
CA ASP A 288 -2.66 0.52 -20.45
C ASP A 288 -3.52 1.22 -19.39
N GLY A 289 -3.41 2.55 -19.33
CA GLY A 289 -4.10 3.37 -18.35
C GLY A 289 -3.49 3.34 -16.95
N ALA A 290 -2.32 2.71 -16.76
CA ALA A 290 -1.56 2.75 -15.51
C ALA A 290 -1.37 4.19 -14.98
N LEU A 291 -1.86 4.43 -13.76
CA LEU A 291 -1.82 5.73 -13.11
C LEU A 291 -0.92 5.74 -11.88
N TRP A 292 -1.08 4.75 -11.01
CA TRP A 292 -0.44 4.72 -9.70
C TRP A 292 -0.24 3.28 -9.23
N SER A 293 0.82 3.03 -8.45
CA SER A 293 1.05 1.74 -7.80
C SER A 293 1.79 1.90 -6.46
N CYS A 294 1.72 0.87 -5.63
CA CYS A 294 2.61 0.70 -4.48
C CYS A 294 2.90 -0.79 -4.23
N ASN A 295 4.01 -1.09 -3.57
CA ASN A 295 4.45 -2.46 -3.29
C ASN A 295 4.76 -2.65 -1.80
N CYS A 296 4.54 -3.84 -1.25
CA CYS A 296 4.89 -4.13 0.14
C CYS A 296 6.40 -4.13 0.38
N ILE A 297 6.81 -3.56 1.52
CA ILE A 297 8.18 -3.65 2.05
C ILE A 297 8.60 -5.11 2.26
N LEU A 298 7.66 -5.98 2.58
CA LEU A 298 7.95 -7.41 2.75
C LEU A 298 8.37 -8.07 1.43
N ASN A 299 7.82 -7.65 0.28
CA ASN A 299 8.28 -8.16 -1.01
C ASN A 299 9.68 -7.63 -1.34
N PHE A 300 9.95 -6.35 -1.04
CA PHE A 300 11.27 -5.76 -1.24
C PHE A 300 12.35 -6.49 -0.43
N LEU A 301 12.06 -6.80 0.83
CA LEU A 301 12.98 -7.52 1.72
C LEU A 301 13.10 -9.00 1.37
N PHE A 302 11.98 -9.72 1.26
CA PHE A 302 12.01 -11.17 1.06
C PHE A 302 12.38 -11.57 -0.38
N GLY A 303 12.04 -10.73 -1.36
CA GLY A 303 12.46 -10.89 -2.74
C GLY A 303 13.85 -10.30 -3.05
N GLU A 304 14.47 -9.64 -2.07
CA GLU A 304 15.76 -8.93 -2.22
C GLU A 304 15.73 -8.04 -3.47
N LEU A 305 14.73 -7.16 -3.57
CA LEU A 305 14.42 -6.44 -4.81
C LEU A 305 15.33 -5.23 -5.07
N GLU A 306 16.22 -4.88 -4.15
CA GLU A 306 17.22 -3.84 -4.38
C GLU A 306 18.06 -4.15 -5.63
N GLY A 307 18.11 -3.21 -6.56
CA GLY A 307 18.77 -3.35 -7.86
C GLY A 307 18.07 -4.29 -8.86
N LYS A 308 16.95 -4.93 -8.49
CA LYS A 308 16.18 -5.82 -9.39
C LYS A 308 14.98 -5.08 -9.99
N THR A 309 14.70 -5.34 -11.25
CA THR A 309 13.50 -4.86 -11.94
C THR A 309 12.38 -5.89 -11.84
N VAL A 310 11.14 -5.43 -11.65
CA VAL A 310 9.95 -6.32 -11.55
C VAL A 310 8.91 -6.06 -12.64
N GLY A 311 9.24 -5.24 -13.65
CA GLY A 311 8.40 -5.04 -14.85
C GLY A 311 7.08 -4.30 -14.63
N SER A 312 6.90 -3.67 -13.46
CA SER A 312 5.65 -3.01 -13.05
C SER A 312 5.70 -1.49 -13.24
N VAL A 313 4.54 -0.84 -13.04
CA VAL A 313 4.46 0.60 -12.79
C VAL A 313 5.35 0.96 -11.60
N ALA A 314 6.17 2.00 -11.77
CA ALA A 314 7.03 2.50 -10.70
C ALA A 314 6.19 3.04 -9.53
N GLY A 315 6.68 2.87 -8.31
CA GLY A 315 5.95 3.31 -7.13
C GLY A 315 6.73 3.17 -5.84
N PRO A 316 6.22 3.74 -4.74
CA PRO A 316 6.77 3.54 -3.41
C PRO A 316 6.65 2.08 -2.97
N VAL A 317 7.67 1.64 -2.24
CA VAL A 317 7.62 0.45 -1.41
C VAL A 317 7.22 0.87 0.00
N THR A 318 6.24 0.20 0.58
CA THR A 318 5.39 0.73 1.67
C THR A 318 5.13 -0.32 2.74
N PHE A 319 4.67 0.07 3.93
CA PHE A 319 4.56 -0.83 5.09
C PHE A 319 3.22 -1.60 5.13
N GLY A 320 2.60 -1.72 3.96
CA GLY A 320 1.25 -2.21 3.75
C GLY A 320 0.58 -1.40 2.66
N GLU A 321 -0.41 -1.99 2.04
CA GLU A 321 -1.12 -1.41 0.91
C GLU A 321 -2.60 -1.32 1.25
N VAL A 322 -3.27 -0.35 0.64
CA VAL A 322 -4.71 -0.19 0.76
C VAL A 322 -5.33 -0.55 -0.58
N ALA A 323 -6.22 -1.53 -0.58
CA ALA A 323 -7.08 -1.89 -1.69
C ALA A 323 -8.41 -2.36 -1.12
N TYR A 324 -9.33 -1.41 -0.94
CA TYR A 324 -10.58 -1.47 -0.16
C TYR A 324 -10.38 -1.69 1.35
N GLN A 325 -9.43 -2.54 1.72
CA GLN A 325 -8.97 -2.82 3.08
C GLN A 325 -7.43 -2.87 3.11
N LEU A 326 -6.85 -3.07 4.30
CA LEU A 326 -5.42 -3.33 4.42
C LEU A 326 -5.08 -4.67 3.77
N VAL A 327 -4.07 -4.67 2.90
CA VAL A 327 -3.46 -5.87 2.33
C VAL A 327 -1.94 -5.80 2.54
N ASN A 328 -1.25 -6.95 2.53
CA ASN A 328 0.19 -7.03 2.70
C ASN A 328 0.81 -8.06 1.75
N GLN A 329 2.11 -7.96 1.51
CA GLN A 329 2.84 -8.85 0.59
C GLN A 329 2.19 -8.92 -0.79
N THR A 330 1.74 -7.77 -1.31
CA THR A 330 1.14 -7.65 -2.63
C THR A 330 1.78 -6.49 -3.39
N LEU A 331 1.28 -6.22 -4.58
CA LEU A 331 1.39 -4.92 -5.22
C LEU A 331 -0.01 -4.47 -5.54
N VAL A 332 -0.30 -3.19 -5.30
CA VAL A 332 -1.57 -2.58 -5.68
C VAL A 332 -1.33 -1.60 -6.81
N GLN A 333 -2.18 -1.64 -7.83
CA GLN A 333 -2.16 -0.74 -8.97
C GLN A 333 -3.54 -0.15 -9.21
N VAL A 334 -3.56 1.10 -9.67
CA VAL A 334 -4.74 1.72 -10.25
C VAL A 334 -4.48 2.01 -11.72
N ARG A 335 -5.41 1.56 -12.56
CA ARG A 335 -5.52 1.97 -13.95
C ARG A 335 -6.78 2.80 -14.14
N VAL A 336 -6.74 3.75 -15.07
CA VAL A 336 -7.92 4.48 -15.54
C VAL A 336 -8.23 3.98 -16.94
N LEU A 337 -9.38 3.32 -17.09
CA LEU A 337 -9.90 2.79 -18.34
C LEU A 337 -10.81 3.80 -19.02
#